data_AF-A0A7J7XGT6-F1
#
_entry.id   AF-A0A7J7XGT6-F1
#
_cell.length_a   1.000
_cell.length_b   1.000
_cell.length_c   1.000
_cell.angle_alpha   90.00
_cell.angle_beta   90.00
_cell.angle_gamma   90.00
#
_symmetry.space_group_name_H-M   'P 1'
#
loop_
_entity.id
_entity.type
_entity.pdbx_description
1 polymer ?
#
loop_
_entity_poly.entity_id
_entity_poly.type
_entity_poly.pdbx_seq_one_letter_code
_entity_poly.pdbx_strand_id
1 'polypeptide(L)'
;MDRETRVFAESHFRGLRGRLPSKRLHRGLGQQEALGDTQWEARLRLPASELWYSSAEGLFTLPVYFSSDWLNEYWDTLDVDDYRFIYMGPAGTWSPFHADIFRSFSWSVNICGRKKWFFFPPGQEEALRDCHGGLPYDVTAPEFLDSHLHPVLEVTQEAGEMVFVPSGWHHQVHNLEDTISINHNWVNGCNLANMWHFLQQELCAVQQEVSEWRDTMPDWHHHCQVIMKSCSGINFEEFYQFLKVIAERRLLLVKKIGPGELQCSEDFGLGLQHTIFDISRIAEVLASVVVNPDFQRVDTSRFLPQPEDLLQQLQEALATTEPL
;
A
#
# COMPACT_ATOMS: atom_id res chain seq x y z
N MET A 1 -12.31 -1.01 11.35
CA MET A 1 -12.95 -1.01 10.03
C MET A 1 -12.46 -2.27 9.35
N ASP A 2 -13.35 -3.17 8.96
CA ASP A 2 -12.89 -4.46 8.44
C ASP A 2 -12.34 -4.34 7.02
N ARG A 3 -11.57 -5.35 6.61
CA ARG A 3 -10.88 -5.46 5.33
C ARG A 3 -11.85 -5.48 4.12
N GLU A 4 -13.15 -5.78 4.30
CA GLU A 4 -14.15 -5.68 3.22
C GLU A 4 -14.49 -4.22 2.91
N THR A 5 -14.39 -3.35 3.91
CA THR A 5 -14.67 -1.92 3.73
C THR A 5 -13.55 -1.19 2.96
N ARG A 6 -12.30 -1.70 2.98
CA ARG A 6 -11.17 -1.13 2.23
C ARG A 6 -11.29 -1.39 0.72
N VAL A 7 -11.55 -2.64 0.32
CA VAL A 7 -11.77 -3.03 -1.09
C VAL A 7 -13.08 -2.42 -1.63
N PHE A 8 -14.12 -2.30 -0.79
CA PHE A 8 -15.33 -1.57 -1.14
C PHE A 8 -15.07 -0.07 -1.31
N ALA A 9 -14.30 0.58 -0.43
CA ALA A 9 -13.96 2.00 -0.58
C ALA A 9 -13.12 2.28 -1.85
N GLU A 10 -12.19 1.40 -2.20
CA GLU A 10 -11.39 1.49 -3.42
C GLU A 10 -12.24 1.47 -4.71
N SER A 11 -13.31 0.65 -4.74
CA SER A 11 -14.24 0.58 -5.87
C SER A 11 -15.32 1.68 -5.83
N HIS A 12 -15.82 2.04 -4.65
CA HIS A 12 -16.92 3.02 -4.50
C HIS A 12 -16.46 4.48 -4.60
N PHE A 13 -15.27 4.83 -4.11
CA PHE A 13 -14.78 6.22 -4.20
C PHE A 13 -14.16 6.54 -5.56
N ARG A 14 -13.56 5.56 -6.27
CA ARG A 14 -13.24 5.74 -7.70
C ARG A 14 -14.50 5.90 -8.58
N GLY A 15 -15.61 5.28 -8.17
CA GLY A 15 -16.92 5.40 -8.82
C GLY A 15 -17.71 6.69 -8.54
N LEU A 16 -17.22 7.59 -7.67
CA LEU A 16 -17.87 8.89 -7.41
C LEU A 16 -17.56 9.96 -8.46
N ARG A 17 -16.63 9.70 -9.39
CA ARG A 17 -16.51 10.50 -10.61
C ARG A 17 -17.77 10.35 -11.45
N GLY A 18 -18.67 11.33 -11.34
CA GLY A 18 -19.82 11.53 -12.22
C GLY A 18 -21.20 11.16 -11.68
N ARG A 19 -21.38 10.86 -10.39
CA ARG A 19 -22.70 10.49 -9.82
C ARG A 19 -23.22 11.37 -8.68
N LEU A 20 -23.01 12.68 -8.76
CA LEU A 20 -23.91 13.64 -8.10
C LEU A 20 -24.83 14.26 -9.18
N PRO A 21 -26.10 13.85 -9.28
CA PRO A 21 -27.01 14.39 -10.27
C PRO A 21 -27.33 15.84 -9.95
N SER A 22 -26.99 16.75 -10.86
CA SER A 22 -27.66 18.04 -10.92
C SER A 22 -29.10 17.86 -11.41
N LYS A 23 -30.04 18.02 -10.46
CA LYS A 23 -31.44 18.47 -10.63
C LYS A 23 -32.48 17.60 -11.38
N ARG A 24 -33.68 17.65 -10.77
CA ARG A 24 -35.06 17.47 -11.28
C ARG A 24 -35.63 16.04 -11.35
N LEU A 25 -36.71 15.86 -10.58
CA LEU A 25 -37.73 14.82 -10.76
C LEU A 25 -38.20 14.79 -12.22
N HIS A 26 -38.18 13.60 -12.84
CA HIS A 26 -39.30 13.08 -13.62
C HIS A 26 -39.24 11.55 -13.71
N ARG A 27 -40.42 10.93 -13.55
CA ARG A 27 -40.67 9.48 -13.60
C ARG A 27 -40.45 8.92 -15.01
N GLY A 28 -39.85 7.73 -15.10
CA GLY A 28 -39.91 6.86 -16.27
C GLY A 28 -39.31 5.49 -15.93
N LEU A 29 -40.16 4.48 -15.77
CA LEU A 29 -39.77 3.08 -15.57
C LEU A 29 -39.27 2.50 -16.90
N GLY A 30 -38.12 1.82 -16.87
CA GLY A 30 -37.61 0.99 -17.96
C GLY A 30 -36.51 0.07 -17.41
N GLN A 31 -36.77 -1.24 -17.43
CA GLN A 31 -35.89 -2.29 -16.92
C GLN A 31 -34.56 -2.36 -17.70
N GLN A 32 -33.45 -2.53 -16.99
CA GLN A 32 -32.17 -2.92 -17.57
C GLN A 32 -31.63 -4.11 -16.78
N GLU A 33 -31.40 -5.22 -17.48
CA GLU A 33 -30.91 -6.49 -16.97
C GLU A 33 -29.49 -6.33 -16.39
N ALA A 34 -29.31 -6.84 -15.17
CA ALA A 34 -28.04 -6.81 -14.47
C ALA A 34 -27.11 -7.93 -14.99
N LEU A 35 -26.05 -7.55 -15.69
CA LEU A 35 -24.86 -8.38 -15.87
C LEU A 35 -24.09 -8.35 -14.54
N GLY A 36 -23.89 -9.55 -13.96
CA GLY A 36 -23.37 -9.71 -12.61
C GLY A 36 -21.89 -9.35 -12.48
N ASP A 37 -21.61 -8.38 -11.62
CA ASP A 37 -20.30 -8.18 -11.00
C ASP A 37 -19.94 -9.44 -10.18
N THR A 38 -18.83 -10.09 -10.53
CA THR A 38 -18.26 -11.18 -9.73
C THR A 38 -16.83 -10.83 -9.32
N GLN A 39 -16.74 -9.89 -8.38
CA GLN A 39 -15.55 -9.74 -7.54
C GLN A 39 -15.62 -10.81 -6.45
N TRP A 40 -14.75 -11.82 -6.50
CA TRP A 40 -14.59 -12.79 -5.42
C TRP A 40 -13.14 -12.74 -4.94
N GLU A 41 -12.93 -12.28 -3.71
CA GLU A 41 -11.77 -12.69 -2.91
C GLU A 41 -12.28 -13.80 -1.97
N ALA A 42 -11.88 -15.05 -2.21
CA ALA A 42 -12.25 -16.14 -1.32
C ALA A 42 -11.38 -16.07 -0.04
N ARG A 43 -11.98 -15.67 1.08
CA ARG A 43 -11.36 -15.80 2.41
C ARG A 43 -11.49 -17.23 2.90
N LEU A 44 -10.35 -17.91 3.10
CA LEU A 44 -10.30 -19.08 3.96
C LEU A 44 -10.44 -18.62 5.43
N ARG A 45 -11.68 -18.57 5.94
CA ARG A 45 -11.91 -18.68 7.39
C ARG A 45 -11.88 -20.16 7.75
N LEU A 46 -10.76 -20.61 8.27
CA LEU A 46 -10.67 -21.95 8.84
C LEU A 46 -11.51 -22.02 10.12
N PRO A 47 -12.26 -23.11 10.34
CA PRO A 47 -13.15 -23.23 11.49
C PRO A 47 -12.34 -23.22 12.79
N ALA A 48 -12.83 -22.45 13.76
CA ALA A 48 -12.28 -22.35 15.11
C ALA A 48 -12.60 -23.61 15.93
N SER A 49 -11.96 -24.73 15.60
CA SER A 49 -11.86 -25.88 16.48
C SER A 49 -10.69 -26.74 16.04
N GLU A 50 -9.74 -26.93 16.97
CA GLU A 50 -8.48 -27.67 16.86
C GLU A 50 -7.23 -26.84 16.50
N LEU A 51 -6.72 -26.16 17.53
CA LEU A 51 -5.31 -26.04 17.89
C LEU A 51 -4.27 -26.23 16.75
N TRP A 52 -4.11 -25.20 15.95
CA TRP A 52 -2.82 -24.79 15.41
C TRP A 52 -2.85 -23.26 15.28
N TYR A 53 -2.33 -22.58 16.29
CA TYR A 53 -1.88 -21.19 16.13
C TYR A 53 -0.62 -21.29 15.28
N SER A 54 -0.73 -21.12 13.96
CA SER A 54 0.40 -20.68 13.18
C SER A 54 0.08 -19.28 12.69
N SER A 55 0.79 -18.30 13.23
CA SER A 55 1.31 -17.21 12.41
C SER A 55 1.75 -17.78 11.04
N ALA A 56 1.78 -16.99 9.98
CA ALA A 56 2.34 -17.46 8.70
C ALA A 56 3.81 -17.98 8.81
N GLU A 57 4.43 -17.87 9.99
CA GLU A 57 5.64 -18.56 10.41
C GLU A 57 5.54 -20.08 10.15
N GLY A 58 6.14 -20.49 9.04
CA GLY A 58 6.33 -21.91 8.69
C GLY A 58 5.73 -22.33 7.36
N LEU A 59 4.89 -21.51 6.70
CA LEU A 59 4.33 -21.86 5.38
C LEU A 59 5.36 -21.72 4.26
N PHE A 60 6.21 -20.70 4.35
CA PHE A 60 7.33 -20.48 3.43
C PHE A 60 8.42 -19.64 4.11
N THR A 61 9.62 -19.68 3.56
CA THR A 61 10.73 -18.82 3.97
C THR A 61 10.87 -17.68 2.97
N LEU A 62 10.92 -16.45 3.48
CA LEU A 62 11.10 -15.27 2.65
C LEU A 62 12.56 -15.15 2.20
N PRO A 63 12.85 -14.94 0.90
CA PRO A 63 14.19 -14.59 0.45
C PRO A 63 14.73 -13.35 1.17
N VAL A 64 16.04 -13.34 1.46
CA VAL A 64 16.72 -12.23 2.16
C VAL A 64 16.52 -10.88 1.49
N TYR A 65 16.31 -10.85 0.17
CA TYR A 65 16.09 -9.62 -0.59
C TYR A 65 14.77 -8.90 -0.26
N PHE A 66 13.83 -9.61 0.37
CA PHE A 66 12.54 -9.06 0.79
C PHE A 66 12.43 -8.91 2.31
N SER A 67 13.51 -9.14 3.07
CA SER A 67 13.46 -9.16 4.54
C SER A 67 13.24 -7.79 5.18
N SER A 68 13.61 -6.71 4.49
CA SER A 68 13.32 -5.35 4.95
C SER A 68 11.88 -4.98 4.60
N ASP A 69 10.94 -5.50 5.37
CA ASP A 69 9.49 -5.39 5.16
C ASP A 69 8.84 -4.59 6.30
N TRP A 70 8.89 -3.27 6.18
CA TRP A 70 8.42 -2.41 7.26
C TRP A 70 6.90 -2.47 7.45
N LEU A 71 6.13 -2.72 6.37
CA LEU A 71 4.68 -2.84 6.46
C LEU A 71 4.31 -3.99 7.39
N ASN A 72 4.86 -5.18 7.12
CA ASN A 72 4.52 -6.33 7.94
C ASN A 72 5.22 -6.27 9.31
N GLU A 73 6.42 -5.70 9.44
CA GLU A 73 7.01 -5.41 10.76
C GLU A 73 6.09 -4.56 11.66
N TYR A 74 5.41 -3.57 11.08
CA TYR A 74 4.46 -2.73 11.78
C TYR A 74 3.21 -3.52 12.19
N TRP A 75 2.59 -4.24 11.25
CA TRP A 75 1.35 -4.96 11.56
C TRP A 75 1.56 -6.16 12.47
N ASP A 76 2.68 -6.87 12.33
CA ASP A 76 3.09 -7.94 13.24
C ASP A 76 3.30 -7.39 14.67
N THR A 77 3.73 -6.12 14.82
CA THR A 77 3.83 -5.47 16.15
C THR A 77 2.46 -5.23 16.78
N LEU A 78 1.47 -4.90 15.95
CA LEU A 78 0.13 -4.57 16.41
C LEU A 78 -0.75 -5.82 16.57
N ASP A 79 -0.42 -6.93 15.90
CA ASP A 79 -1.17 -8.20 15.90
C ASP A 79 -2.63 -8.00 15.46
N VAL A 80 -2.84 -7.22 14.38
CA VAL A 80 -4.20 -6.88 13.88
C VAL A 80 -4.43 -7.12 12.39
N ASP A 81 -3.38 -7.16 11.56
CA ASP A 81 -3.51 -7.31 10.10
C ASP A 81 -2.19 -7.77 9.49
N ASP A 82 -2.15 -7.97 8.16
CA ASP A 82 -0.91 -8.10 7.39
C ASP A 82 -1.13 -7.68 5.92
N TYR A 83 -0.01 -7.56 5.20
CA TYR A 83 0.05 -7.40 3.75
C TYR A 83 0.59 -8.67 3.08
N ARG A 84 0.16 -9.84 3.59
CA ARG A 84 0.52 -11.17 3.10
C ARG A 84 -0.77 -11.89 2.72
N PHE A 85 -0.93 -12.31 1.47
CA PHE A 85 -2.20 -12.86 1.02
C PHE A 85 -2.05 -13.89 -0.10
N ILE A 86 -3.12 -14.64 -0.31
CA ILE A 86 -3.22 -15.64 -1.35
C ILE A 86 -4.23 -15.13 -2.38
N TYR A 87 -3.84 -15.12 -3.65
CA TYR A 87 -4.81 -15.02 -4.74
C TYR A 87 -5.17 -16.41 -5.21
N MET A 88 -6.47 -16.65 -5.36
CA MET A 88 -7.00 -17.86 -5.94
C MET A 88 -8.14 -17.48 -6.88
N GLY A 89 -8.06 -17.86 -8.15
CA GLY A 89 -9.10 -17.55 -9.12
C GLY A 89 -9.10 -18.48 -10.33
N PRO A 90 -10.27 -18.79 -10.91
CA PRO A 90 -10.36 -19.63 -12.09
C PRO A 90 -9.77 -18.99 -13.34
N ALA A 91 -9.59 -19.78 -14.39
CA ALA A 91 -9.16 -19.30 -15.70
C ALA A 91 -10.11 -18.20 -16.25
N GLY A 92 -9.53 -17.19 -16.90
CA GLY A 92 -10.25 -16.07 -17.52
C GLY A 92 -10.55 -14.90 -16.59
N THR A 93 -10.20 -15.02 -15.32
CA THR A 93 -10.39 -13.95 -14.33
C THR A 93 -9.17 -13.04 -14.29
N TRP A 94 -9.33 -11.80 -13.85
CA TRP A 94 -8.25 -10.83 -13.94
C TRP A 94 -8.35 -9.74 -12.87
N SER A 95 -7.22 -9.09 -12.59
CA SER A 95 -7.08 -7.94 -11.70
C SER A 95 -6.96 -6.67 -12.54
N PRO A 96 -7.79 -5.64 -12.32
CA PRO A 96 -7.80 -4.40 -13.08
C PRO A 96 -6.47 -3.65 -13.12
N PHE A 97 -6.32 -2.73 -14.07
CA PHE A 97 -5.13 -1.90 -14.15
C PHE A 97 -4.99 -0.99 -12.92
N HIS A 98 -3.92 -1.19 -12.14
CA HIS A 98 -3.67 -0.46 -10.90
C HIS A 98 -2.19 -0.43 -10.56
N ALA A 99 -1.80 0.43 -9.63
CA ALA A 99 -0.55 0.28 -8.89
C ALA A 99 -0.90 -0.08 -7.45
N ASP A 100 -0.01 -0.82 -6.80
CA ASP A 100 -0.20 -1.24 -5.41
C ASP A 100 -0.38 -0.04 -4.47
N ILE A 101 -1.22 -0.23 -3.46
CA ILE A 101 -1.43 0.73 -2.37
C ILE A 101 -0.11 1.12 -1.72
N PHE A 102 -0.07 2.35 -1.20
CA PHE A 102 1.14 2.98 -0.65
C PHE A 102 2.31 3.12 -1.63
N ARG A 103 2.09 2.82 -2.92
CA ARG A 103 3.18 2.62 -3.89
C ARG A 103 4.19 1.61 -3.35
N SER A 104 3.70 0.60 -2.65
CA SER A 104 4.51 -0.49 -2.11
C SER A 104 5.23 -1.24 -3.22
N PHE A 105 6.26 -1.99 -2.84
CA PHE A 105 6.73 -3.10 -3.66
C PHE A 105 5.75 -4.26 -3.51
N SER A 106 5.70 -5.14 -4.50
CA SER A 106 5.02 -6.43 -4.36
C SER A 106 5.85 -7.56 -4.96
N TRP A 107 5.62 -8.78 -4.48
CA TRP A 107 6.05 -9.98 -5.17
C TRP A 107 4.91 -10.98 -5.21
N SER A 108 4.87 -11.79 -6.26
CA SER A 108 3.89 -12.86 -6.45
C SER A 108 4.60 -14.14 -6.84
N VAL A 109 4.45 -15.21 -6.05
CA VAL A 109 4.87 -16.56 -6.42
C VAL A 109 3.66 -17.33 -6.88
N ASN A 110 3.69 -17.79 -8.13
CA ASN A 110 2.61 -18.58 -8.68
C ASN A 110 2.77 -20.05 -8.28
N ILE A 111 1.83 -20.60 -7.50
CA ILE A 111 1.90 -21.97 -7.00
C ILE A 111 1.40 -22.95 -8.06
N CYS A 112 0.30 -22.62 -8.73
CA CYS A 112 -0.24 -23.39 -9.84
C CYS A 112 -0.98 -22.48 -10.83
N GLY A 113 -1.21 -22.98 -12.05
CA GLY A 113 -1.82 -22.20 -13.13
C GLY A 113 -0.82 -21.27 -13.81
N ARG A 114 -1.33 -20.28 -14.55
CA ARG A 114 -0.53 -19.39 -15.38
C ARG A 114 -1.11 -17.98 -15.35
N LYS A 115 -0.26 -16.96 -15.22
CA LYS A 115 -0.69 -15.56 -15.20
C LYS A 115 -0.05 -14.76 -16.32
N LYS A 116 -0.81 -13.89 -16.99
CA LYS A 116 -0.29 -12.88 -17.90
C LYS A 116 -0.28 -11.52 -17.21
N TRP A 117 0.89 -10.91 -17.13
CA TRP A 117 1.13 -9.60 -16.55
C TRP A 117 1.38 -8.57 -17.65
N PHE A 118 0.82 -7.38 -17.47
CA PHE A 118 1.07 -6.19 -18.28
C PHE A 118 1.63 -5.12 -17.37
N PHE A 119 2.81 -4.57 -17.68
CA PHE A 119 3.51 -3.63 -16.81
C PHE A 119 3.76 -2.28 -17.49
N PHE A 120 3.53 -1.22 -16.73
CA PHE A 120 3.75 0.17 -17.11
C PHE A 120 4.60 0.86 -16.03
N PRO A 121 5.78 1.40 -16.37
CA PRO A 121 6.60 2.13 -15.43
C PRO A 121 5.88 3.40 -14.94
N PRO A 122 6.21 3.90 -13.73
CA PRO A 122 5.62 5.10 -13.18
C PRO A 122 5.72 6.29 -14.15
N GLY A 123 4.61 7.00 -14.33
CA GLY A 123 4.47 8.13 -15.24
C GLY A 123 3.97 7.76 -16.64
N GLN A 124 4.03 6.51 -17.07
CA GLN A 124 3.48 6.10 -18.37
C GLN A 124 1.96 5.95 -18.34
N GLU A 125 1.39 5.62 -17.18
CA GLU A 125 -0.06 5.58 -16.97
C GLU A 125 -0.74 6.93 -17.26
N GLU A 126 0.00 8.04 -17.16
CA GLU A 126 -0.54 9.38 -17.40
C GLU A 126 -1.04 9.54 -18.84
N ALA A 127 -0.40 8.86 -19.79
CA ALA A 127 -0.81 8.87 -21.19
C ALA A 127 -2.11 8.06 -21.42
N LEU A 128 -2.47 7.18 -20.48
CA LEU A 128 -3.69 6.37 -20.52
C LEU A 128 -4.89 7.05 -19.85
N ARG A 129 -4.70 8.24 -19.26
CA ARG A 129 -5.80 8.93 -18.56
C ARG A 129 -6.86 9.43 -19.53
N ASP A 130 -8.13 9.26 -19.14
CA ASP A 130 -9.25 9.88 -19.84
C ASP A 130 -9.34 11.41 -19.57
N CYS A 131 -10.31 12.07 -20.21
CA CYS A 131 -10.52 13.52 -20.04
C CYS A 131 -10.96 13.94 -18.63
N HIS A 132 -11.36 12.99 -17.80
CA HIS A 132 -11.69 13.18 -16.38
C HIS A 132 -10.51 12.80 -15.47
N GLY A 133 -9.36 12.41 -16.04
CA GLY A 133 -8.15 11.98 -15.35
C GLY A 133 -8.22 10.54 -14.83
N GLY A 134 -9.19 9.74 -15.27
CA GLY A 134 -9.40 8.35 -14.86
C GLY A 134 -8.43 7.43 -15.58
N LEU A 135 -7.89 6.43 -14.88
CA LEU A 135 -7.11 5.37 -15.51
C LEU A 135 -8.03 4.32 -16.11
N PRO A 136 -7.63 3.63 -17.19
CA PRO A 136 -8.43 2.58 -17.79
C PRO A 136 -8.64 1.45 -16.79
N TYR A 137 -9.82 0.83 -16.87
CA TYR A 137 -10.10 -0.36 -16.06
C TYR A 137 -9.40 -1.60 -16.67
N ASP A 138 -9.45 -1.72 -18.01
CA ASP A 138 -8.82 -2.78 -18.78
C ASP A 138 -7.89 -2.19 -19.86
N VAL A 139 -6.57 -2.36 -19.71
CA VAL A 139 -5.58 -1.89 -20.70
C VAL A 139 -5.52 -2.75 -21.97
N THR A 140 -6.24 -3.86 -22.01
CA THR A 140 -6.36 -4.74 -23.18
C THR A 140 -7.64 -4.52 -23.97
N ALA A 141 -8.50 -3.60 -23.53
CA ALA A 141 -9.73 -3.27 -24.23
C ALA A 141 -9.45 -2.71 -25.64
N PRO A 142 -10.34 -2.96 -26.63
CA PRO A 142 -10.10 -2.59 -28.03
C PRO A 142 -9.75 -1.12 -28.28
N GLU A 143 -10.31 -0.21 -27.46
CA GLU A 143 -10.02 1.23 -27.51
C GLU A 143 -8.56 1.61 -27.22
N PHE A 144 -7.82 0.73 -26.54
CA PHE A 144 -6.38 0.92 -26.26
C PHE A 144 -5.47 0.12 -27.20
N LEU A 145 -6.01 -0.83 -27.99
CA LEU A 145 -5.22 -1.66 -28.91
C LEU A 145 -4.62 -0.86 -30.08
N ASP A 146 -5.33 0.17 -30.55
CA ASP A 146 -4.86 1.07 -31.61
C ASP A 146 -4.03 2.25 -31.07
N SER A 147 -3.92 2.38 -29.75
CA SER A 147 -3.08 3.40 -29.14
C SER A 147 -1.60 3.01 -29.27
N HIS A 148 -0.71 3.98 -29.53
CA HIS A 148 0.74 3.75 -29.45
C HIS A 148 1.24 3.51 -28.00
N LEU A 149 0.32 3.34 -27.05
CA LEU A 149 0.57 3.25 -25.61
C LEU A 149 0.44 1.79 -25.18
N HIS A 150 1.49 1.02 -25.49
CA HIS A 150 1.58 -0.39 -25.13
C HIS A 150 2.27 -0.57 -23.77
N PRO A 151 1.97 -1.68 -23.05
CA PRO A 151 2.76 -2.09 -21.90
C PRO A 151 4.24 -2.17 -22.29
N VAL A 152 5.12 -1.70 -21.41
CA VAL A 152 6.56 -1.79 -21.64
C VAL A 152 7.04 -3.23 -21.50
N LEU A 153 6.36 -4.00 -20.65
CA LEU A 153 6.69 -5.40 -20.41
C LEU A 153 5.40 -6.22 -20.33
N GLU A 154 5.35 -7.29 -21.11
CA GLU A 154 4.37 -8.36 -20.99
C GLU A 154 5.07 -9.64 -20.55
N VAL A 155 4.60 -10.25 -19.47
CA VAL A 155 5.20 -11.47 -18.91
C VAL A 155 4.12 -12.53 -18.74
N THR A 156 4.40 -13.76 -19.19
CA THR A 156 3.62 -14.91 -18.74
C THR A 156 4.39 -15.59 -17.63
N GLN A 157 3.81 -15.56 -16.43
CA GLN A 157 4.32 -16.22 -15.23
C GLN A 157 3.77 -17.64 -15.18
N GLU A 158 4.67 -18.61 -15.22
CA GLU A 158 4.38 -20.04 -15.10
C GLU A 158 4.32 -20.48 -13.63
N ALA A 159 3.88 -21.71 -13.38
CA ALA A 159 3.88 -22.27 -12.03
C ALA A 159 5.31 -22.44 -11.48
N GLY A 160 5.51 -22.08 -10.22
CA GLY A 160 6.81 -22.06 -9.54
C GLY A 160 7.62 -20.77 -9.74
N GLU A 161 7.18 -19.87 -10.64
CA GLU A 161 7.89 -18.61 -10.90
C GLU A 161 7.47 -17.49 -9.94
N MET A 162 8.40 -16.58 -9.68
CA MET A 162 8.20 -15.38 -8.89
C MET A 162 8.27 -14.14 -9.78
N VAL A 163 7.30 -13.24 -9.64
CA VAL A 163 7.31 -11.90 -10.25
C VAL A 163 7.52 -10.87 -9.14
N PHE A 164 8.44 -9.95 -9.36
CA PHE A 164 8.64 -8.76 -8.51
C PHE A 164 8.04 -7.54 -9.20
N VAL A 165 7.24 -6.78 -8.46
CA VAL A 165 6.61 -5.53 -8.89
C VAL A 165 7.31 -4.35 -8.20
N PRO A 166 8.02 -3.49 -8.95
CA PRO A 166 8.68 -2.34 -8.35
C PRO A 166 7.68 -1.26 -7.90
N SER A 167 8.09 -0.44 -6.93
CA SER A 167 7.27 0.63 -6.36
C SER A 167 6.65 1.53 -7.43
N GLY A 168 5.33 1.67 -7.38
CA GLY A 168 4.56 2.57 -8.25
C GLY A 168 4.32 2.07 -9.68
N TRP A 169 4.77 0.88 -10.04
CA TRP A 169 4.51 0.31 -11.36
C TRP A 169 3.03 -0.07 -11.48
N HIS A 170 2.37 0.51 -12.49
CA HIS A 170 1.01 0.13 -12.80
C HIS A 170 1.03 -1.19 -13.57
N HIS A 171 0.10 -2.06 -13.25
CA HIS A 171 0.03 -3.38 -13.83
C HIS A 171 -1.40 -3.93 -13.87
N GLN A 172 -1.60 -4.89 -14.77
CA GLN A 172 -2.83 -5.66 -14.93
C GLN A 172 -2.47 -7.14 -15.05
N VAL A 173 -3.27 -8.02 -14.45
CA VAL A 173 -2.94 -9.45 -14.35
C VAL A 173 -4.12 -10.30 -14.76
N HIS A 174 -3.91 -11.24 -15.67
CA HIS A 174 -4.91 -12.17 -16.17
C HIS A 174 -4.55 -13.60 -15.81
N ASN A 175 -5.46 -14.35 -15.21
CA ASN A 175 -5.30 -15.78 -14.98
C ASN A 175 -5.62 -16.53 -16.28
N LEU A 176 -4.63 -17.12 -16.92
CA LEU A 176 -4.80 -17.92 -18.14
C LEU A 176 -5.33 -19.33 -17.84
N GLU A 177 -5.09 -19.81 -16.62
CA GLU A 177 -5.55 -21.09 -16.08
C GLU A 177 -6.05 -20.91 -14.64
N ASP A 178 -6.68 -21.92 -14.06
CA ASP A 178 -7.04 -21.90 -12.64
C ASP A 178 -5.78 -21.73 -11.79
N THR A 179 -5.73 -20.65 -11.02
CA THR A 179 -4.49 -20.14 -10.47
C THR A 179 -4.56 -19.95 -8.96
N ILE A 180 -3.46 -20.32 -8.28
CA ILE A 180 -3.20 -19.98 -6.88
C ILE A 180 -1.83 -19.33 -6.80
N SER A 181 -1.72 -18.18 -6.14
CA SER A 181 -0.44 -17.50 -5.88
C SER A 181 -0.34 -16.96 -4.47
N ILE A 182 0.89 -16.87 -3.96
CA ILE A 182 1.22 -16.18 -2.71
C ILE A 182 1.75 -14.80 -3.07
N ASN A 183 1.25 -13.77 -2.39
CA ASN A 183 1.51 -12.38 -2.69
C ASN A 183 1.80 -11.57 -1.42
N HIS A 184 2.79 -10.69 -1.51
CA HIS A 184 3.22 -9.85 -0.40
C HIS A 184 3.47 -8.44 -0.88
N ASN A 185 3.01 -7.47 -0.10
CA ASN A 185 3.34 -6.06 -0.31
C ASN A 185 4.20 -5.56 0.84
N TRP A 186 5.20 -4.72 0.51
CA TRP A 186 6.05 -4.10 1.53
C TRP A 186 6.53 -2.71 1.14
N VAL A 187 6.89 -1.95 2.16
CA VAL A 187 7.57 -0.65 2.08
C VAL A 187 8.86 -0.76 2.88
N ASN A 188 9.88 -0.01 2.47
CA ASN A 188 11.10 0.19 3.25
C ASN A 188 11.74 1.55 2.95
N GLY A 189 12.97 1.75 3.41
CA GLY A 189 13.71 3.00 3.22
C GLY A 189 13.85 3.44 1.76
N CYS A 190 13.74 2.52 0.79
CA CYS A 190 13.86 2.85 -0.63
C CYS A 190 12.60 3.52 -1.22
N ASN A 191 11.41 3.27 -0.67
CA ASN A 191 10.14 3.80 -1.19
C ASN A 191 9.27 4.50 -0.14
N LEU A 192 9.77 4.71 1.08
CA LEU A 192 9.05 5.43 2.14
C LEU A 192 8.59 6.82 1.70
N ALA A 193 9.42 7.57 0.97
CA ALA A 193 9.07 8.87 0.43
C ALA A 193 7.91 8.80 -0.57
N ASN A 194 7.83 7.73 -1.37
CA ASN A 194 6.72 7.50 -2.31
C ASN A 194 5.42 7.21 -1.56
N MET A 195 5.48 6.43 -0.48
CA MET A 195 4.34 6.19 0.40
C MET A 195 3.85 7.50 1.02
N TRP A 196 4.75 8.33 1.54
CA TRP A 196 4.38 9.64 2.08
C TRP A 196 3.76 10.57 1.03
N HIS A 197 4.31 10.60 -0.18
CA HIS A 197 3.75 11.37 -1.28
C HIS A 197 2.34 10.87 -1.67
N PHE A 198 2.15 9.55 -1.75
CA PHE A 198 0.84 8.94 -1.99
C PHE A 198 -0.18 9.36 -0.94
N LEU A 199 0.15 9.28 0.35
CA LEU A 199 -0.78 9.66 1.42
C LEU A 199 -1.19 11.14 1.35
N GLN A 200 -0.27 12.03 0.96
CA GLN A 200 -0.59 13.44 0.72
C GLN A 200 -1.56 13.62 -0.46
N GLN A 201 -1.35 12.85 -1.55
CA GLN A 201 -2.26 12.86 -2.70
C GLN A 201 -3.65 12.34 -2.32
N GLU A 202 -3.74 11.26 -1.54
CA GLU A 202 -5.00 10.70 -1.08
C GLU A 202 -5.77 11.69 -0.19
N LEU A 203 -5.10 12.34 0.75
CA LEU A 203 -5.73 13.38 1.56
C LEU A 203 -6.22 14.56 0.70
N CYS A 204 -5.41 14.99 -0.26
CA CYS A 204 -5.77 16.06 -1.19
C CYS A 204 -7.01 15.68 -2.03
N ALA A 205 -7.07 14.44 -2.53
CA ALA A 205 -8.22 13.93 -3.26
C ALA A 205 -9.49 13.94 -2.39
N VAL A 206 -9.41 13.42 -1.16
CA VAL A 206 -10.53 13.47 -0.22
C VAL A 206 -10.99 14.92 0.04
N GLN A 207 -10.05 15.82 0.32
CA GLN A 207 -10.34 17.23 0.56
C GLN A 207 -10.99 17.93 -0.65
N GLN A 208 -10.65 17.53 -1.88
CA GLN A 208 -11.29 18.05 -3.08
C GLN A 208 -12.72 17.52 -3.24
N GLU A 209 -12.92 16.22 -3.04
CA GLU A 209 -14.22 15.57 -3.15
C GLU A 209 -15.22 16.11 -2.13
N VAL A 210 -14.80 16.36 -0.89
CA VAL A 210 -15.67 16.91 0.16
C VAL A 210 -15.55 18.43 0.35
N SER A 211 -15.02 19.14 -0.65
CA SER A 211 -14.73 20.57 -0.57
C SER A 211 -15.97 21.44 -0.35
N GLU A 212 -17.13 21.05 -0.87
CA GLU A 212 -18.37 21.82 -0.75
C GLU A 212 -18.86 21.97 0.70
N TRP A 213 -18.46 21.05 1.58
CA TRP A 213 -18.84 21.08 2.99
C TRP A 213 -17.81 21.74 3.90
N ARG A 214 -16.71 22.28 3.35
CA ARG A 214 -15.58 22.82 4.14
C ARG A 214 -15.99 23.83 5.20
N ASP A 215 -16.86 24.78 4.84
CA ASP A 215 -17.26 25.88 5.73
C ASP A 215 -18.47 25.55 6.61
N THR A 216 -19.16 24.43 6.33
CA THR A 216 -20.42 24.06 7.01
C THR A 216 -20.28 22.84 7.93
N MET A 217 -19.27 22.00 7.71
CA MET A 217 -18.96 20.83 8.52
C MET A 217 -17.98 21.18 9.63
N PRO A 218 -18.36 21.08 10.93
CA PRO A 218 -17.42 21.16 12.03
C PRO A 218 -16.33 20.10 11.89
N ASP A 219 -15.10 20.42 12.29
CA ASP A 219 -13.96 19.51 12.25
C ASP A 219 -13.73 18.84 10.88
N TRP A 220 -14.02 19.58 9.79
CA TRP A 220 -13.92 19.08 8.41
C TRP A 220 -12.57 18.40 8.11
N HIS A 221 -11.45 18.92 8.62
CA HIS A 221 -10.14 18.30 8.48
C HIS A 221 -10.03 16.92 9.15
N HIS A 222 -10.64 16.75 10.33
CA HIS A 222 -10.69 15.45 11.00
C HIS A 222 -11.53 14.47 10.19
N HIS A 223 -12.69 14.90 9.66
CA HIS A 223 -13.49 14.07 8.77
C HIS A 223 -12.76 13.66 7.50
N CYS A 224 -11.92 14.54 6.92
CA CYS A 224 -11.05 14.17 5.80
C CYS A 224 -10.09 13.05 6.18
N GLN A 225 -9.47 13.09 7.37
CA GLN A 225 -8.60 12.01 7.85
C GLN A 225 -9.36 10.69 8.08
N VAL A 226 -10.61 10.75 8.55
CA VAL A 226 -11.48 9.57 8.71
C VAL A 226 -11.81 8.94 7.36
N ILE A 227 -12.18 9.75 6.36
CA ILE A 227 -12.48 9.27 5.01
C ILE A 227 -11.20 8.70 4.37
N MET A 228 -10.09 9.43 4.46
CA MET A 228 -8.78 8.96 3.97
C MET A 228 -8.41 7.60 4.54
N LYS A 229 -8.58 7.40 5.86
CA LYS A 229 -8.34 6.10 6.51
C LYS A 229 -9.18 4.98 5.89
N SER A 230 -10.44 5.26 5.59
CA SER A 230 -11.33 4.29 4.96
C SER A 230 -10.89 3.93 3.54
N CYS A 231 -10.38 4.89 2.77
CA CYS A 231 -10.01 4.70 1.37
C CYS A 231 -8.61 4.12 1.19
N SER A 232 -7.63 4.66 1.92
CA SER A 232 -6.20 4.32 1.76
C SER A 232 -5.70 3.33 2.81
N GLY A 233 -6.52 2.99 3.80
CA GLY A 233 -6.22 2.01 4.85
C GLY A 233 -5.55 2.59 6.10
N ILE A 234 -4.88 3.74 6.00
CA ILE A 234 -4.30 4.49 7.12
C ILE A 234 -4.52 6.00 6.95
N ASN A 235 -4.47 6.75 8.05
CA ASN A 235 -4.42 8.21 8.02
C ASN A 235 -3.04 8.75 8.43
N PHE A 236 -2.89 10.06 8.54
CA PHE A 236 -1.63 10.68 8.94
C PHE A 236 -1.19 10.31 10.36
N GLU A 237 -2.12 10.12 11.29
CA GLU A 237 -1.83 9.65 12.64
C GLU A 237 -1.23 8.24 12.61
N GLU A 238 -1.86 7.32 11.88
CA GLU A 238 -1.37 5.94 11.73
C GLU A 238 -0.08 5.86 10.93
N PHE A 239 0.14 6.78 9.98
CA PHE A 239 1.42 6.89 9.29
C PHE A 239 2.55 7.30 10.25
N TYR A 240 2.29 8.23 11.18
CA TYR A 240 3.26 8.54 12.23
C TYR A 240 3.53 7.33 13.15
N GLN A 241 2.48 6.60 13.57
CA GLN A 241 2.66 5.37 14.36
C GLN A 241 3.50 4.32 13.62
N PHE A 242 3.28 4.18 12.32
CA PHE A 242 4.10 3.35 11.45
C PHE A 242 5.58 3.78 11.49
N LEU A 243 5.88 5.07 11.25
CA LEU A 243 7.25 5.58 11.32
C LEU A 243 7.88 5.36 12.70
N LYS A 244 7.13 5.61 13.77
CA LYS A 244 7.56 5.44 15.16
C LYS A 244 7.98 4.00 15.45
N VAL A 245 7.15 3.01 15.10
CA VAL A 245 7.44 1.59 15.38
C VAL A 245 8.74 1.16 14.69
N ILE A 246 8.92 1.54 13.42
CA ILE A 246 10.14 1.20 12.69
C ILE A 246 11.34 1.95 13.27
N ALA A 247 11.21 3.25 13.54
CA ALA A 247 12.25 4.08 14.13
C ALA A 247 12.76 3.52 15.45
N GLU A 248 11.87 3.18 16.39
CA GLU A 248 12.22 2.63 17.69
C GLU A 248 12.98 1.30 17.56
N ARG A 249 12.54 0.41 16.65
CA ARG A 249 13.24 -0.85 16.37
C ARG A 249 14.66 -0.59 15.84
N ARG A 250 14.83 0.32 14.89
CA ARG A 250 16.16 0.64 14.31
C ARG A 250 17.07 1.32 15.33
N LEU A 251 16.56 2.25 16.14
CA LEU A 251 17.31 2.89 17.22
C LEU A 251 17.77 1.87 18.28
N LEU A 252 16.95 0.86 18.59
CA LEU A 252 17.34 -0.24 19.48
C LEU A 252 18.46 -1.09 18.88
N LEU A 253 18.42 -1.36 17.56
CA LEU A 253 19.49 -2.11 16.88
C LEU A 253 20.83 -1.37 16.91
N VAL A 254 20.85 -0.05 16.64
CA VAL A 254 22.08 0.76 16.72
C VAL A 254 22.67 0.73 18.14
N LYS A 255 21.84 0.85 19.17
CA LYS A 255 22.28 0.77 20.58
C LYS A 255 22.87 -0.59 20.94
N LYS A 256 22.35 -1.69 20.35
CA LYS A 256 22.81 -3.05 20.60
C LYS A 256 24.12 -3.39 19.90
N ILE A 257 24.32 -2.92 18.66
CA ILE A 257 25.45 -3.34 17.83
C ILE A 257 26.80 -2.83 18.35
N GLY A 258 26.84 -1.68 19.05
CA GLY A 258 28.05 -1.13 19.66
C GLY A 258 29.20 -0.84 18.66
N PRO A 259 30.17 0.02 19.03
CA PRO A 259 31.36 0.23 18.21
C PRO A 259 32.33 -0.96 18.41
N GLY A 260 32.06 -2.13 17.80
CA GLY A 260 33.03 -3.22 17.82
C GLY A 260 32.54 -4.64 17.52
N GLU A 261 31.23 -4.94 17.61
CA GLU A 261 30.72 -6.29 17.38
C GLU A 261 29.99 -6.39 16.03
N LEU A 262 30.77 -6.65 14.98
CA LEU A 262 30.28 -7.10 13.68
C LEU A 262 29.81 -8.57 13.78
N GLN A 263 28.81 -8.85 14.61
CA GLN A 263 28.08 -10.11 14.52
C GLN A 263 26.65 -9.82 14.10
N CYS A 264 26.32 -10.34 12.91
CA CYS A 264 24.97 -10.39 12.38
C CYS A 264 24.09 -11.07 13.43
N SER A 265 23.26 -10.32 14.17
CA SER A 265 22.33 -10.96 15.10
C SER A 265 21.34 -11.77 14.27
N GLU A 266 21.29 -13.08 14.51
CA GLU A 266 20.46 -14.04 13.80
C GLU A 266 18.95 -13.67 13.86
N ASP A 267 18.54 -12.82 14.79
CA ASP A 267 17.13 -12.46 15.03
C ASP A 267 16.55 -11.38 14.08
N PHE A 268 17.37 -10.57 13.40
CA PHE A 268 16.86 -9.46 12.57
C PHE A 268 17.46 -9.32 11.17
N GLY A 269 18.51 -10.08 10.82
CA GLY A 269 19.06 -10.18 9.46
C GLY A 269 19.60 -8.90 8.80
N LEU A 270 19.38 -7.71 9.37
CA LEU A 270 19.79 -6.42 8.83
C LEU A 270 21.10 -5.97 9.47
N GLY A 271 22.11 -5.69 8.64
CA GLY A 271 23.41 -5.18 9.11
C GLY A 271 23.35 -3.72 9.58
N LEU A 272 24.40 -3.27 10.26
CA LEU A 272 24.52 -1.89 10.77
C LEU A 272 24.30 -0.84 9.67
N GLN A 273 24.90 -1.05 8.49
CA GLN A 273 24.76 -0.11 7.36
C GLN A 273 23.32 0.00 6.84
N HIS A 274 22.60 -1.13 6.81
CA HIS A 274 21.18 -1.12 6.46
C HIS A 274 20.37 -0.36 7.52
N THR A 275 20.67 -0.57 8.80
CA THR A 275 19.99 0.11 9.90
C THR A 275 20.21 1.62 9.86
N ILE A 276 21.44 2.06 9.57
CA ILE A 276 21.78 3.49 9.39
C ILE A 276 21.02 4.06 8.18
N PHE A 277 20.96 3.32 7.06
CA PHE A 277 20.19 3.72 5.89
C PHE A 277 18.69 3.89 6.23
N ASP A 278 18.10 2.93 6.94
CA ASP A 278 16.70 2.99 7.37
C ASP A 278 16.45 4.23 8.26
N ILE A 279 17.30 4.48 9.27
CA ILE A 279 17.21 5.66 10.13
C ILE A 279 17.30 6.95 9.31
N SER A 280 18.24 7.02 8.36
CA SER A 280 18.40 8.18 7.47
C SER A 280 17.13 8.47 6.67
N ARG A 281 16.51 7.43 6.09
CA ARG A 281 15.29 7.56 5.29
C ARG A 281 14.08 7.93 6.15
N ILE A 282 13.96 7.38 7.37
CA ILE A 282 12.90 7.76 8.31
C ILE A 282 13.06 9.22 8.73
N ALA A 283 14.27 9.66 9.09
CA ALA A 283 14.53 11.04 9.50
C ALA A 283 14.18 12.04 8.39
N GLU A 284 14.54 11.72 7.14
CA GLU A 284 14.21 12.54 5.97
C GLU A 284 12.69 12.69 5.76
N VAL A 285 11.95 11.59 5.81
CA VAL A 285 10.48 11.62 5.64
C VAL A 285 9.80 12.26 6.85
N LEU A 286 10.24 11.96 8.07
CA LEU A 286 9.67 12.54 9.28
C LEU A 286 9.88 14.06 9.33
N ALA A 287 11.03 14.57 8.86
CA ALA A 287 11.24 16.01 8.69
C ALA A 287 10.21 16.64 7.74
N SER A 288 9.87 15.96 6.64
CA SER A 288 8.79 16.39 5.73
C SER A 288 7.40 16.33 6.39
N VAL A 289 7.14 15.30 7.20
CA VAL A 289 5.86 15.14 7.93
C VAL A 289 5.64 16.27 8.93
N VAL A 290 6.66 16.59 9.74
CA VAL A 290 6.57 17.63 10.79
C VAL A 290 6.24 19.03 10.22
N VAL A 291 6.78 19.34 9.04
CA VAL A 291 6.53 20.64 8.39
C VAL A 291 5.28 20.65 7.51
N ASN A 292 4.59 19.52 7.36
CA ASN A 292 3.40 19.43 6.51
C ASN A 292 2.20 20.13 7.19
N PRO A 293 1.55 21.12 6.55
CA PRO A 293 0.46 21.87 7.15
C PRO A 293 -0.75 21.02 7.56
N ASP A 294 -1.04 19.95 6.83
CA ASP A 294 -2.17 19.07 7.15
C ASP A 294 -1.84 18.10 8.28
N PHE A 295 -0.57 17.72 8.41
CA PHE A 295 -0.09 16.98 9.59
C PHE A 295 -0.12 17.84 10.86
N GLN A 296 0.22 19.13 10.78
CA GLN A 296 0.14 20.05 11.91
C GLN A 296 -1.28 20.26 12.47
N ARG A 297 -2.31 19.82 11.72
CA ARG A 297 -3.72 19.82 12.16
C ARG A 297 -4.14 18.52 12.85
N VAL A 298 -3.31 17.48 12.81
CA VAL A 298 -3.56 16.22 13.52
C VAL A 298 -3.35 16.46 15.02
N ASP A 299 -4.23 15.90 15.85
CA ASP A 299 -4.06 15.96 17.31
C ASP A 299 -2.90 15.03 17.74
N THR A 300 -1.73 15.61 17.96
CA THR A 300 -0.53 14.89 18.41
C THR A 300 -0.44 14.77 19.93
N SER A 301 -1.43 15.24 20.71
CA SER A 301 -1.35 15.28 22.18
C SER A 301 -1.12 13.92 22.83
N ARG A 302 -1.51 12.84 22.15
CA ARG A 302 -1.35 11.46 22.60
C ARG A 302 -0.08 10.78 22.10
N PHE A 303 0.71 11.45 21.27
CA PHE A 303 1.89 10.86 20.67
C PHE A 303 3.03 10.84 21.68
N LEU A 304 3.64 9.66 21.84
CA LEU A 304 4.80 9.45 22.69
C LEU A 304 5.76 8.52 21.96
N PRO A 305 6.95 8.98 21.53
CA PRO A 305 7.45 10.37 21.60
C PRO A 305 6.64 11.33 20.70
N GLN A 306 6.86 12.65 20.86
CA GLN A 306 6.37 13.63 19.88
C GLN A 306 7.17 13.51 18.56
N PRO A 307 6.59 13.87 17.40
CA PRO A 307 7.26 13.76 16.11
C PRO A 307 8.61 14.48 16.04
N GLU A 308 8.71 15.67 16.61
CA GLU A 308 9.94 16.47 16.67
C GLU A 308 11.01 15.81 17.55
N ASP A 309 10.60 15.26 18.70
CA ASP A 309 11.52 14.55 19.60
C ASP A 309 12.06 13.28 18.95
N LEU A 310 11.21 12.54 18.23
CA LEU A 310 11.63 11.35 17.48
C LEU A 310 12.59 11.72 16.36
N LEU A 311 12.32 12.80 15.62
CA LEU A 311 13.19 13.32 14.58
C LEU A 311 14.58 13.67 15.15
N GLN A 312 14.62 14.36 16.29
CA GLN A 312 15.86 14.69 16.96
C GLN A 312 16.63 13.42 17.37
N GLN A 313 15.97 12.42 17.96
CA GLN A 313 16.60 11.15 18.33
C GLN A 313 17.21 10.42 17.12
N LEU A 314 16.53 10.43 15.98
CA LEU A 314 17.04 9.84 14.74
C LEU A 314 18.27 10.59 14.23
N GLN A 315 18.27 11.93 14.27
CA GLN A 315 19.40 12.75 13.86
C GLN A 315 20.63 12.56 14.77
N GLU A 316 20.43 12.44 16.08
CA GLU A 316 21.49 12.13 17.04
C GLU A 316 22.10 10.74 16.80
N ALA A 317 21.27 9.75 16.47
CA ALA A 317 21.73 8.40 16.12
C ALA A 317 22.57 8.39 14.82
N LEU A 318 22.23 9.22 13.83
CA LEU A 318 23.05 9.38 12.62
C LEU A 318 24.38 10.05 12.92
N ALA A 319 24.40 11.12 13.72
CA ALA A 319 25.61 11.84 14.09
C ALA A 319 26.62 10.99 14.88
N THR A 320 26.13 9.99 15.63
CA THR A 320 26.98 9.06 16.40
C THR A 320 27.50 7.88 15.57
N THR A 321 26.98 7.68 14.36
CA THR A 321 27.32 6.54 13.48
C THR A 321 28.14 6.93 12.25
N GLU A 322 28.30 8.23 11.96
CA GLU A 322 29.26 8.68 10.94
C GLU A 322 30.71 8.37 11.37
N PRO A 323 31.54 7.75 10.51
CA PRO A 323 32.95 7.54 10.80
C PRO A 323 33.70 8.89 10.78
N LEU A 324 34.42 9.18 11.87
CA LEU A 324 35.38 10.29 12.01
C LEU A 324 36.46 10.30 10.92
#